data_AF-A0A1I4BIZ6-F1
#
_entry.id   AF-A0A1I4BIZ6-F1
#
_cell.length_a   1.000
_cell.length_b   1.000
_cell.length_c   1.000
_cell.angle_alpha   90.00
_cell.angle_beta   90.00
_cell.angle_gamma   90.00
#
_symmetry.space_group_name_H-M   'P 1'
#
loop_
_entity.id
_entity.type
_entity.pdbx_description
1 polymer ?
#
loop_
_entity_poly.entity_id
_entity_poly.type
_entity_poly.pdbx_seq_one_letter_code
_entity_poly.pdbx_strand_id
1 'polypeptide(L)' 'MSRSNGNKSQTLPASIRRQIRTEANARYLRSMPAFRVDAELPADLRKILTDMERAETIAAKRER' A
#
# COMPACT_ATOMS: atom_id res chain seq x y z
N MET A 1 32.86 7.27 -16.74
CA MET A 1 32.09 6.08 -17.15
C MET A 1 31.07 5.76 -16.06
N SER A 2 29.79 5.56 -16.42
CA SER A 2 28.77 4.63 -15.86
C SER A 2 28.70 4.44 -14.32
N ARG A 3 27.58 4.54 -13.58
CA ARG A 3 26.13 4.51 -13.83
C ARG A 3 25.46 4.80 -12.47
N SER A 4 24.32 5.48 -12.46
CA SER A 4 23.17 5.08 -11.63
C SER A 4 21.94 5.76 -12.20
N ASN A 5 21.28 5.07 -13.13
CA ASN A 5 19.91 5.39 -13.50
C ASN A 5 19.06 5.01 -12.29
N GLY A 6 18.92 5.94 -11.34
CA GLY A 6 17.96 5.84 -10.26
C GLY A 6 16.62 5.52 -10.88
N ASN A 7 16.06 4.37 -10.49
CA ASN A 7 14.78 3.85 -10.93
C ASN A 7 13.74 4.96 -10.84
N LYS A 8 13.50 5.66 -11.97
CA LYS A 8 12.28 6.40 -12.19
C LYS A 8 11.21 5.33 -12.13
N SER A 9 10.54 5.22 -10.98
CA SER A 9 9.31 4.44 -10.88
C SER A 9 8.51 4.76 -12.13
N GLN A 10 8.17 3.74 -12.91
CA GLN A 10 7.41 3.92 -14.15
C GLN A 10 6.07 4.51 -13.73
N THR A 11 6.02 5.82 -13.67
CA THR A 11 4.85 6.55 -13.23
C THR A 11 3.83 6.35 -14.33
N LEU A 12 2.70 5.73 -13.97
CA LEU A 12 1.62 5.46 -14.89
C LEU A 12 1.31 6.78 -15.64
N PRO A 13 1.25 6.78 -16.98
CA PRO A 13 0.89 7.95 -17.75
C PRO A 13 -0.36 8.63 -17.18
N ALA A 14 -0.37 9.97 -17.14
CA ALA A 14 -1.46 10.73 -16.52
C ALA A 14 -2.83 10.42 -17.16
N SER A 15 -2.85 10.09 -18.45
CA SER A 15 -4.01 9.60 -19.19
C SER A 15 -4.59 8.32 -18.60
N ILE A 16 -3.73 7.35 -18.28
CA ILE A 16 -4.14 6.06 -17.69
C ILE A 16 -4.70 6.28 -16.29
N ARG A 17 -4.05 7.13 -15.48
CA ARG A 17 -4.58 7.49 -14.14
C ARG A 17 -5.96 8.13 -14.23
N ARG A 18 -6.19 9.00 -15.23
CA ARG A 18 -7.48 9.65 -15.45
C ARG A 18 -8.56 8.65 -15.87
N GLN A 19 -8.22 7.68 -16.73
CA GLN A 19 -9.15 6.62 -17.14
C GLN A 19 -9.53 5.71 -15.97
N ILE A 20 -8.55 5.29 -15.16
CA ILE A 20 -8.80 4.47 -13.96
C ILE A 20 -9.73 5.17 -12.96
N ARG A 21 -9.63 6.50 -12.84
CA ARG A 21 -10.43 7.31 -11.91
C ARG A 21 -11.86 7.60 -12.37
N THR A 22 -12.27 7.16 -13.56
CA THR A 22 -13.67 7.29 -13.98
C THR A 22 -14.58 6.43 -13.11
N GLU A 23 -15.80 6.89 -12.83
CA GLU A 23 -16.74 6.17 -11.94
C GLU A 23 -17.08 4.77 -12.47
N ALA A 24 -17.20 4.61 -13.79
CA ALA A 24 -17.43 3.31 -14.42
C ALA A 24 -16.26 2.34 -14.15
N ASN A 25 -15.01 2.80 -14.31
CA ASN A 25 -13.84 1.97 -14.05
C ASN A 25 -13.63 1.73 -12.55
N ALA A 26 -13.94 2.71 -11.69
CA ALA A 26 -13.89 2.52 -10.25
C ALA A 26 -14.88 1.45 -9.77
N ARG A 27 -16.11 1.44 -10.31
CA ARG A 27 -17.10 0.38 -10.03
C ARG A 27 -16.63 -0.98 -10.52
N TYR A 28 -16.08 -1.04 -11.72
CA TYR A 28 -15.53 -2.28 -12.28
C TYR A 28 -14.35 -2.81 -11.45
N LEU A 29 -13.40 -1.96 -11.06
CA LEU A 29 -12.28 -2.38 -10.23
C LEU A 29 -12.76 -2.87 -8.85
N ARG A 30 -13.72 -2.20 -8.22
CA ARG A 30 -14.29 -2.65 -6.93
C ARG A 30 -14.98 -4.02 -7.00
N SER A 31 -15.46 -4.44 -8.18
CA SER A 31 -16.03 -5.79 -8.34
C SER A 31 -14.98 -6.85 -8.65
N MET A 32 -13.75 -6.47 -9.02
CA MET A 32 -12.67 -7.41 -9.26
C MET A 32 -12.14 -7.99 -7.94
N PRO A 33 -11.95 -9.32 -7.83
CA PRO A 33 -11.48 -9.97 -6.61
C PRO A 33 -10.17 -9.39 -6.06
N ALA A 34 -9.22 -9.03 -6.94
CA ALA A 34 -7.92 -8.49 -6.54
C ALA A 34 -7.97 -7.07 -5.92
N PHE A 35 -9.04 -6.32 -6.17
CA PHE A 35 -9.22 -4.95 -5.69
C PHE A 35 -10.44 -4.81 -4.79
N ARG A 36 -11.08 -5.93 -4.44
CA ARG A 36 -12.18 -5.96 -3.50
C ARG A 36 -11.63 -5.49 -2.16
N VAL A 37 -12.32 -4.53 -1.55
CA VAL A 37 -12.05 -4.13 -0.18
C VAL A 37 -12.47 -5.30 0.70
N ASP A 38 -11.50 -5.99 1.28
CA ASP A 38 -11.77 -6.98 2.31
C ASP A 38 -12.11 -6.26 3.62
N ALA A 39 -13.17 -6.71 4.29
CA ALA A 39 -13.56 -6.16 5.58
C ALA A 39 -12.62 -6.65 6.69
N GLU A 40 -11.99 -7.80 6.48
CA GLU A 40 -11.07 -8.39 7.43
C GLU A 40 -9.61 -8.08 7.08
N LEU A 41 -8.84 -7.65 8.09
CA LEU A 41 -7.42 -7.40 7.92
C LEU A 41 -6.67 -8.75 7.79
N PRO A 42 -5.89 -8.97 6.71
CA PRO A 42 -5.07 -10.17 6.55
C PRO A 42 -4.18 -10.44 7.77
N ALA A 43 -4.04 -11.72 8.12
CA ALA A 43 -3.31 -12.16 9.32
C ALA A 43 -1.86 -11.65 9.36
N ASP A 44 -1.19 -11.61 8.20
CA ASP A 44 0.20 -11.14 8.09
C ASP A 44 0.32 -9.65 8.42
N LEU A 45 -0.61 -8.82 7.94
CA LEU A 45 -0.66 -7.39 8.24
C LEU A 45 -0.96 -7.17 9.73
N ARG A 46 -1.89 -7.95 10.30
CA ARG A 46 -2.18 -7.91 11.73
C ARG A 46 -0.95 -8.22 12.57
N LYS A 47 -0.19 -9.25 12.20
CA LYS A 47 1.05 -9.64 12.87
C LYS A 47 2.07 -8.49 12.85
N ILE A 48 2.29 -7.88 11.69
CA ILE A 48 3.21 -6.73 11.55
C ILE A 48 2.78 -5.60 12.48
N LEU A 49 1.49 -5.23 12.51
CA LEU A 49 1.00 -4.19 13.40
C LEU A 49 1.23 -4.54 14.88
N THR A 50 0.98 -5.78 15.28
CA THR A 50 1.25 -6.24 16.65
C THR A 50 2.75 -6.16 17.00
N ASP A 51 3.62 -6.50 16.07
CA ASP A 51 5.07 -6.43 16.29
C ASP A 51 5.55 -4.97 16.38
N MET A 52 4.96 -4.06 15.60
CA MET A 52 5.19 -2.62 15.71
C MET A 52 4.74 -2.06 17.07
N GLU A 53 3.53 -2.40 17.51
CA GLU A 53 3.00 -1.98 18.81
C GLU A 53 3.89 -2.48 19.97
N ARG A 54 4.38 -3.72 19.89
CA ARG A 54 5.35 -4.24 20.85
C ARG A 54 6.65 -3.45 20.85
N ALA A 55 7.19 -3.11 19.68
CA ALA A 55 8.41 -2.31 19.58
C ALA A 55 8.23 -0.91 20.19
N GLU A 56 7.09 -0.26 19.94
CA GLU A 56 6.75 1.04 20.52
C GLU A 56 6.64 0.98 22.04
N THR A 57 5.98 -0.04 22.58
CA THR A 57 5.87 -0.20 24.05
C THR A 57 7.23 -0.45 24.71
N ILE A 58 8.14 -1.18 24.05
CA ILE A 58 9.51 -1.38 24.54
C ILE A 58 10.29 -0.07 24.48
N ALA A 59 10.18 0.69 23.40
CA ALA A 59 10.84 1.99 23.26
C ALA A 59 10.36 2.97 24.34
N ALA A 60 9.04 3.09 24.54
CA ALA A 60 8.45 3.95 25.55
C ALA A 60 8.85 3.57 26.99
N LYS A 61 9.11 2.28 27.25
CA LYS A 61 9.63 1.80 28.54
C LYS A 61 11.12 2.13 28.75
N ARG A 62 11.90 2.29 27.69
CA ARG A 62 13.34 2.62 27.76
C ARG A 62 13.57 4.12 27.98
N GLU A 63 12.61 4.97 27.63
CA GLU A 63 12.67 6.42 27.85
C GLU A 63 12.20 6.85 29.25
N ARG A 64 11.76 5.90 30.10
CA ARG A 64 11.41 6.11 31.51
C ARG A 64 12.49 5.59 32.43
#